data_AF-A0A417CKZ6-F1
#
_entry.id   AF-A0A417CKZ6-F1
#
_cell.length_a   1.000
_cell.length_b   1.000
_cell.length_c   1.000
_cell.angle_alpha   90.00
_cell.angle_beta   90.00
_cell.angle_gamma   90.00
#
_symmetry.space_group_name_H-M   'P 1'
#
loop_
_entity.id
_entity.type
_entity.pdbx_description
1 polymer ?
#
loop_
_entity_poly.entity_id
_entity_poly.type
_entity_poly.pdbx_seq_one_letter_code
_entity_poly.pdbx_strand_id
1 'polypeptide(L)'
;MKKLLIYGLCMFSFVLLLTGCQNNNRSEDDLTDLQNNVDDQLGDHFTYSRDELKDALNYIHHHLDDIKDEEVAKKIYEKAYYIEAVSKKSNQKIDNEVTQYAIKAKDYAKNVYLANDNDRDNIIEKGKDDLVDLKDKFETGMDSFIDQFSQFFKK
;
A
#
# COMPACT_ATOMS: atom_id res chain seq x y z
N MET A 1 61.52 40.04 -23.11
CA MET A 1 62.41 39.00 -22.55
C MET A 1 61.65 38.22 -21.48
N LYS A 2 61.64 36.87 -21.60
CA LYS A 2 61.45 35.83 -20.56
C LYS A 2 60.15 35.89 -19.72
N LYS A 3 59.11 35.10 -20.04
CA LYS A 3 58.87 33.67 -19.70
C LYS A 3 58.65 33.40 -18.20
N LEU A 4 57.43 32.96 -17.82
CA LEU A 4 57.06 31.66 -17.21
C LEU A 4 55.57 31.73 -16.77
N LEU A 5 54.61 31.02 -17.39
CA LEU A 5 54.21 29.60 -17.24
C LEU A 5 53.62 29.21 -15.86
N ILE A 6 52.29 29.08 -15.80
CA ILE A 6 51.62 28.01 -15.03
C ILE A 6 50.60 27.34 -15.95
N TYR A 7 50.84 26.04 -16.14
CA TYR A 7 50.01 25.04 -16.81
C TYR A 7 48.82 24.65 -15.94
N GLY A 8 47.78 24.12 -16.61
CA GLY A 8 46.82 23.18 -16.04
C GLY A 8 45.40 23.72 -16.14
N LEU A 9 44.39 22.96 -16.54
CA LEU A 9 44.31 21.53 -16.79
C LEU A 9 42.93 21.31 -17.44
N CYS A 10 42.80 20.37 -18.38
CA CYS A 10 41.58 19.59 -18.65
C CYS A 10 40.27 20.36 -19.00
N MET A 11 39.82 20.47 -20.26
CA MET A 11 39.23 19.37 -21.07
C MET A 11 38.65 18.22 -20.26
N PHE A 12 37.37 17.91 -20.53
CA PHE A 12 36.59 16.79 -20.00
C PHE A 12 36.19 16.87 -18.52
N SER A 13 34.92 17.18 -18.27
CA SER A 13 33.97 16.17 -17.82
C SER A 13 32.56 16.76 -17.89
N PHE A 14 31.74 16.26 -18.80
CA PHE A 14 30.84 15.15 -18.52
C PHE A 14 29.62 15.65 -17.73
N VAL A 15 28.53 15.82 -18.47
CA VAL A 15 27.17 15.46 -18.06
C VAL A 15 26.90 15.64 -16.56
N LEU A 16 26.47 16.85 -16.20
CA LEU A 16 25.57 17.05 -15.06
C LEU A 16 24.21 17.54 -15.59
N LEU A 17 23.70 16.85 -16.62
CA LEU A 17 22.30 16.46 -16.58
C LEU A 17 22.22 15.24 -15.64
N LEU A 18 22.47 15.49 -14.35
CA LEU A 18 21.69 14.77 -13.36
C LEU A 18 20.29 15.36 -13.52
N THR A 19 19.54 14.77 -14.46
CA THR A 19 18.15 14.42 -14.19
C THR A 19 18.06 14.15 -12.71
N GLY A 20 17.43 15.06 -11.99
CA GLY A 20 17.09 14.81 -10.60
C GLY A 20 16.26 13.54 -10.60
N CYS A 21 16.90 12.41 -10.33
CA CYS A 21 16.23 11.34 -9.65
C CYS A 21 15.77 12.00 -8.35
N GLN A 22 14.50 12.39 -8.30
CA GLN A 22 13.86 12.62 -7.03
C GLN A 22 14.12 11.34 -6.25
N ASN A 23 14.97 11.43 -5.22
CA ASN A 23 15.02 10.41 -4.19
C ASN A 23 13.66 10.52 -3.48
N ASN A 24 12.63 9.91 -4.08
CA ASN A 24 11.41 9.60 -3.39
C ASN A 24 11.84 8.49 -2.42
N ASN A 25 12.19 8.87 -1.20
CA ASN A 25 12.55 7.95 -0.12
C ASN A 25 11.30 7.17 0.33
N ARG A 26 10.67 6.43 -0.59
CA ARG A 26 9.59 5.48 -0.28
C ARG A 26 10.21 4.42 0.62
N SER A 27 9.75 4.33 1.86
CA SER A 27 10.41 3.50 2.86
C SER A 27 9.43 2.57 3.55
N GLU A 28 9.95 1.47 4.10
CA GLU A 28 9.17 0.63 5.00
C GLU A 28 8.81 1.37 6.31
N ASP A 29 9.58 2.39 6.67
CA ASP A 29 9.32 3.24 7.83
C ASP A 29 8.00 4.00 7.65
N ASP A 30 7.74 4.56 6.45
CA ASP A 30 6.46 5.23 6.13
C ASP A 30 5.25 4.30 6.32
N LEU A 31 5.39 3.03 5.94
CA LEU A 31 4.35 2.03 6.11
C LEU A 31 4.19 1.61 7.56
N THR A 32 5.30 1.56 8.31
CA THR A 32 5.29 1.28 9.75
C THR A 32 4.56 2.38 10.52
N ASP A 33 4.78 3.64 10.15
CA ASP A 33 4.05 4.77 10.74
C ASP A 33 2.54 4.70 10.47
N LEU A 34 2.14 4.27 9.25
CA LEU A 34 0.72 4.01 8.95
C LEU A 34 0.13 2.88 9.81
N GLN A 35 0.87 1.80 10.01
CA GLN A 35 0.43 0.70 10.89
C GLN A 35 0.25 1.17 12.32
N ASN A 36 1.23 1.89 12.87
CA ASN A 36 1.17 2.43 14.23
C ASN A 36 -0.05 3.35 14.41
N ASN A 37 -0.32 4.23 13.43
CA ASN A 37 -1.50 5.11 13.47
C ASN A 37 -2.81 4.32 13.49
N VAL A 38 -2.91 3.23 12.73
CA VAL A 38 -4.09 2.35 12.73
C VAL A 38 -4.23 1.62 14.06
N ASP A 39 -3.14 1.09 14.60
CA ASP A 39 -3.14 0.40 15.90
C ASP A 39 -3.55 1.34 17.03
N ASP A 40 -3.05 2.58 17.02
CA ASP A 40 -3.42 3.64 17.95
C ASP A 40 -4.90 4.03 17.83
N GLN A 41 -5.43 4.14 16.61
CA GLN A 41 -6.85 4.42 16.36
C GLN A 41 -7.76 3.31 16.90
N LEU A 42 -7.38 2.05 16.68
CA LEU A 42 -8.15 0.91 17.18
C LEU A 42 -8.10 0.84 18.71
N GLY A 43 -6.96 1.16 19.31
CA GLY A 43 -6.73 1.13 20.75
C GLY A 43 -6.97 -0.25 21.39
N ASP A 44 -6.89 -0.32 22.71
CA ASP A 44 -7.11 -1.57 23.46
C ASP A 44 -8.60 -1.90 23.63
N HIS A 45 -9.45 -0.88 23.66
CA HIS A 45 -10.91 -1.00 23.84
C HIS A 45 -11.67 -0.84 22.52
N PHE A 46 -11.14 -1.45 21.46
CA PHE A 46 -11.72 -1.40 20.12
C PHE A 46 -13.19 -1.82 20.10
N THR A 47 -14.03 -0.99 19.46
CA THR A 47 -15.42 -1.34 19.12
C THR A 47 -15.53 -1.47 17.61
N TYR A 48 -16.08 -2.59 17.16
CA TYR A 48 -16.31 -2.84 15.74
C TYR A 48 -17.32 -1.86 15.14
N SER A 49 -16.90 -1.20 14.06
CA SER A 49 -17.77 -0.42 13.19
C SER A 49 -17.91 -1.09 11.83
N ARG A 50 -19.15 -1.50 11.52
CA ARG A 50 -19.49 -2.04 10.19
C ARG A 50 -19.27 -1.01 9.09
N ASP A 51 -19.55 0.25 9.37
CA ASP A 51 -19.43 1.32 8.39
C ASP A 51 -17.96 1.61 8.07
N GLU A 52 -17.07 1.64 9.07
CA GLU A 52 -15.63 1.82 8.84
C GLU A 52 -15.02 0.65 8.07
N LEU A 53 -15.48 -0.58 8.34
CA LEU A 53 -15.08 -1.76 7.56
C LEU A 53 -15.56 -1.64 6.10
N LYS A 54 -16.82 -1.25 5.90
CA LYS A 54 -17.41 -1.07 4.57
C LYS A 54 -16.66 0.01 3.80
N ASP A 55 -16.33 1.12 4.44
CA ASP A 55 -15.57 2.21 3.83
C ASP A 55 -14.15 1.78 3.45
N ALA A 56 -13.47 1.02 4.32
CA ALA A 56 -12.15 0.46 4.00
C ALA A 56 -12.20 -0.49 2.79
N LEU A 57 -13.17 -1.42 2.77
CA LEU A 57 -13.35 -2.35 1.65
C LEU A 57 -13.71 -1.63 0.35
N ASN A 58 -14.63 -0.67 0.41
CA ASN A 58 -15.01 0.17 -0.73
C ASN A 58 -13.80 0.93 -1.27
N TYR A 59 -12.98 1.51 -0.40
CA TYR A 59 -11.82 2.26 -0.82
C TYR A 59 -10.83 1.37 -1.58
N ILE A 60 -10.51 0.20 -1.02
CA ILE A 60 -9.63 -0.77 -1.70
C ILE A 60 -10.22 -1.14 -3.06
N HIS A 61 -11.47 -1.59 -3.10
CA HIS A 61 -12.11 -2.09 -4.32
C HIS A 61 -12.11 -1.05 -5.47
N HIS A 62 -12.48 0.20 -5.18
CA HIS A 62 -12.61 1.23 -6.21
C HIS A 62 -11.28 1.82 -6.69
N HIS A 63 -10.20 1.69 -5.91
CA HIS A 63 -8.93 2.34 -6.22
C HIS A 63 -7.80 1.37 -6.60
N LEU A 64 -8.06 0.06 -6.64
CA LEU A 64 -7.08 -0.93 -7.08
C LEU A 64 -6.54 -0.66 -8.49
N ASP A 65 -7.35 -0.13 -9.40
CA ASP A 65 -6.93 0.19 -10.76
C ASP A 65 -5.99 1.41 -10.82
N ASP A 66 -6.06 2.28 -9.80
CA ASP A 66 -5.27 3.51 -9.65
C ASP A 66 -4.02 3.32 -8.76
N ILE A 67 -3.71 2.09 -8.35
CA ILE A 67 -2.65 1.80 -7.37
C ILE A 67 -1.24 2.26 -7.77
N LYS A 68 -1.03 2.62 -9.04
CA LYS A 68 0.22 3.22 -9.51
C LYS A 68 0.52 4.55 -8.83
N ASP A 69 -0.51 5.28 -8.41
CA ASP A 69 -0.40 6.48 -7.61
C ASP A 69 0.04 6.13 -6.17
N GLU A 70 1.06 6.83 -5.68
CA GLU A 70 1.69 6.52 -4.38
C GLU A 70 0.76 6.77 -3.20
N GLU A 71 -0.04 7.84 -3.25
CA GLU A 71 -0.98 8.14 -2.19
C GLU A 71 -2.15 7.16 -2.19
N VAL A 72 -2.55 6.70 -3.38
CA VAL A 72 -3.51 5.58 -3.51
C VAL A 72 -2.93 4.30 -2.93
N ALA A 73 -1.70 3.93 -3.28
CA ALA A 73 -1.04 2.73 -2.73
C ALA A 73 -0.93 2.79 -1.20
N LYS A 74 -0.48 3.93 -0.64
CA LYS A 74 -0.41 4.13 0.81
C LYS A 74 -1.78 3.98 1.48
N LYS A 75 -2.82 4.59 0.90
CA LYS A 75 -4.16 4.55 1.49
C LYS A 75 -4.82 3.17 1.34
N ILE A 76 -4.57 2.45 0.25
CA ILE A 76 -4.98 1.03 0.12
C ILE A 76 -4.28 0.21 1.20
N TYR A 77 -2.97 0.40 1.40
CA TYR A 77 -2.21 -0.27 2.44
C TYR A 77 -2.78 -0.02 3.85
N GLU A 78 -3.04 1.25 4.19
CA GLU A 78 -3.64 1.67 5.46
C GLU A 78 -5.02 1.01 5.68
N LYS A 79 -5.92 1.09 4.70
CA LYS A 79 -7.28 0.51 4.80
C LYS A 79 -7.25 -1.01 4.89
N ALA A 80 -6.36 -1.65 4.15
CA ALA A 80 -6.20 -3.09 4.18
C ALA A 80 -5.61 -3.55 5.53
N TYR A 81 -4.63 -2.83 6.06
CA TYR A 81 -4.09 -3.10 7.40
C TYR A 81 -5.12 -2.91 8.50
N TYR A 82 -5.97 -1.87 8.42
CA TYR A 82 -7.10 -1.69 9.34
C TYR A 82 -7.99 -2.93 9.40
N ILE A 83 -8.40 -3.47 8.26
CA ILE A 83 -9.24 -4.68 8.21
C ILE A 83 -8.50 -5.87 8.86
N GLU A 84 -7.22 -6.08 8.53
CA GLU A 84 -6.41 -7.15 9.12
C GLU A 84 -6.28 -7.02 10.65
N ALA A 85 -6.04 -5.80 11.15
CA ALA A 85 -5.91 -5.51 12.57
C ALA A 85 -7.23 -5.73 13.33
N VAL A 86 -8.36 -5.29 12.74
CA VAL A 86 -9.71 -5.59 13.25
C VAL A 86 -9.96 -7.10 13.31
N SER A 87 -9.59 -7.85 12.29
CA SER A 87 -9.68 -9.32 12.28
C SER A 87 -8.84 -9.97 13.38
N LYS A 88 -7.60 -9.50 13.58
CA LYS A 88 -6.71 -9.99 14.65
C LYS A 88 -7.29 -9.71 16.04
N LYS A 89 -7.74 -8.49 16.30
CA LYS A 89 -8.31 -8.08 17.60
C LYS A 89 -9.59 -8.84 17.95
N SER A 90 -10.36 -9.24 16.94
CA SER A 90 -11.56 -10.08 17.12
C SER A 90 -11.28 -11.58 17.23
N ASN A 91 -9.99 -11.97 17.28
CA ASN A 91 -9.53 -13.35 17.32
C ASN A 91 -10.13 -14.20 16.17
N GLN A 92 -10.34 -13.57 15.02
CA GLN A 92 -10.87 -14.23 13.83
C GLN A 92 -9.80 -15.08 13.18
N LYS A 93 -10.24 -16.17 12.53
CA LYS A 93 -9.36 -16.92 11.64
C LYS A 93 -8.97 -16.03 10.46
N ILE A 94 -7.68 -15.99 10.19
CA ILE A 94 -7.10 -15.32 9.02
C ILE A 94 -7.74 -15.81 7.71
N ASP A 95 -8.31 -17.02 7.69
CA ASP A 95 -8.96 -17.65 6.54
C ASP A 95 -10.32 -17.05 6.12
N ASN A 96 -10.87 -16.08 6.86
CA ASN A 96 -12.09 -15.39 6.41
C ASN A 96 -11.83 -14.59 5.12
N GLU A 97 -12.78 -14.60 4.19
CA GLU A 97 -12.61 -13.98 2.86
C GLU A 97 -12.32 -12.47 2.90
N VAL A 98 -12.92 -11.73 3.84
CA VAL A 98 -12.63 -10.29 4.06
C VAL A 98 -11.20 -10.09 4.54
N THR A 99 -10.75 -10.90 5.49
CA THR A 99 -9.38 -10.86 5.99
C THR A 99 -8.36 -11.25 4.92
N GLN A 100 -8.64 -12.29 4.13
CA GLN A 100 -7.78 -12.73 3.04
C GLN A 100 -7.65 -11.66 1.94
N TYR A 101 -8.76 -11.03 1.58
CA TYR A 101 -8.75 -9.94 0.62
C TYR A 101 -7.93 -8.75 1.11
N ALA A 102 -8.12 -8.36 2.37
CA ALA A 102 -7.34 -7.30 2.98
C ALA A 102 -5.84 -7.62 3.00
N ILE A 103 -5.43 -8.83 3.42
CA ILE A 103 -4.02 -9.23 3.45
C ILE A 103 -3.39 -9.14 2.05
N LYS A 104 -4.06 -9.66 1.03
CA LYS A 104 -3.56 -9.61 -0.35
C LYS A 104 -3.50 -8.18 -0.88
N ALA A 105 -4.52 -7.36 -0.63
CA ALA A 105 -4.54 -5.96 -1.03
C ALA A 105 -3.41 -5.17 -0.34
N LYS A 106 -3.16 -5.43 0.95
CA LYS A 106 -2.06 -4.83 1.72
C LYS A 106 -0.70 -5.20 1.12
N ASP A 107 -0.46 -6.49 0.86
CA ASP A 107 0.82 -6.96 0.32
C ASP A 107 1.05 -6.43 -1.10
N TYR A 108 0.01 -6.37 -1.93
CA TYR A 108 0.07 -5.76 -3.25
C TYR A 108 0.41 -4.26 -3.17
N ALA A 109 -0.30 -3.51 -2.33
CA ALA A 109 -0.06 -2.08 -2.15
C ALA A 109 1.34 -1.78 -1.60
N LYS A 110 1.83 -2.60 -0.64
CA LYS A 110 3.21 -2.53 -0.16
C LYS A 110 4.21 -2.68 -1.31
N ASN A 111 4.05 -3.72 -2.11
CA ASN A 111 4.96 -4.02 -3.19
C ASN A 111 4.97 -2.92 -4.26
N VAL A 112 3.80 -2.35 -4.60
CA VAL A 112 3.70 -1.24 -5.56
C VAL A 112 4.31 0.05 -5.01
N TYR A 113 4.07 0.37 -3.73
CA TYR A 113 4.60 1.55 -3.07
C TYR A 113 6.14 1.52 -3.01
N LEU A 114 6.71 0.40 -2.54
CA LEU A 114 8.16 0.24 -2.39
C LEU A 114 8.89 -0.01 -3.70
N ALA A 115 8.16 -0.31 -4.78
CA ALA A 115 8.76 -0.49 -6.09
C ALA A 115 9.47 0.79 -6.56
N ASN A 116 10.65 0.61 -7.15
CA ASN A 116 11.23 1.65 -7.99
C ASN A 116 10.39 1.81 -9.27
N ASP A 117 10.55 2.95 -9.96
CA ASP A 117 9.70 3.29 -11.10
C ASP A 117 9.87 2.31 -12.28
N ASN A 118 11.02 1.66 -12.43
CA ASN A 118 11.29 0.70 -13.50
C ASN A 118 10.61 -0.66 -13.27
N ASP A 119 10.41 -1.05 -12.01
CA ASP A 119 9.82 -2.34 -11.63
C ASP A 119 8.33 -2.23 -11.29
N ARG A 120 7.84 -1.01 -11.03
CA ARG A 120 6.46 -0.75 -10.59
C ARG A 120 5.42 -1.30 -11.57
N ASP A 121 5.58 -1.04 -12.87
CA ASP A 121 4.61 -1.49 -13.88
C ASP A 121 4.54 -3.02 -13.96
N ASN A 122 5.68 -3.71 -13.84
CA ASN A 122 5.74 -5.18 -13.81
C ASN A 122 5.08 -5.77 -12.55
N ILE A 123 5.23 -5.11 -11.39
CA ILE A 123 4.59 -5.51 -10.14
C ILE A 123 3.08 -5.32 -10.23
N ILE A 124 2.64 -4.19 -10.81
CA ILE A 124 1.21 -3.90 -11.01
C ILE A 124 0.58 -4.95 -11.91
N GLU A 125 1.22 -5.29 -13.04
CA GLU A 125 0.71 -6.29 -13.98
C GLU A 125 0.56 -7.66 -13.32
N LYS A 126 1.57 -8.11 -12.57
CA LYS A 126 1.52 -9.40 -11.87
C LYS A 126 0.47 -9.45 -10.76
N GLY A 127 0.36 -8.39 -9.96
CA GLY A 127 -0.55 -8.38 -8.82
C GLY A 127 -2.02 -8.19 -9.20
N LYS A 128 -2.32 -7.70 -10.41
CA LYS A 128 -3.70 -7.63 -10.93
C LYS A 128 -4.34 -9.01 -11.01
N ASP A 129 -3.61 -10.00 -11.52
CA ASP A 129 -4.11 -11.36 -11.65
C ASP A 129 -4.42 -11.99 -10.27
N ASP A 130 -3.59 -11.71 -9.26
CA ASP A 130 -3.75 -12.23 -7.89
C ASP A 130 -4.96 -11.65 -7.14
N LEU A 131 -5.46 -10.49 -7.58
CA LEU A 131 -6.57 -9.76 -6.97
C LEU A 131 -7.85 -9.78 -7.80
N VAL A 132 -7.80 -10.15 -9.09
CA VAL A 132 -8.97 -10.13 -9.98
C VAL A 132 -10.08 -11.06 -9.47
N ASP A 133 -9.72 -12.28 -9.07
CA ASP A 133 -10.64 -13.28 -8.51
C ASP A 133 -11.34 -12.80 -7.24
N LEU A 134 -10.70 -11.91 -6.48
CA LEU A 134 -11.26 -11.34 -5.26
C LEU A 134 -12.05 -10.07 -5.55
N LYS A 135 -11.58 -9.21 -6.47
CA LYS A 135 -12.29 -8.02 -6.93
C LYS A 135 -13.70 -8.39 -7.42
N ASP A 136 -13.80 -9.41 -8.27
CA ASP A 136 -15.07 -9.89 -8.83
C ASP A 136 -16.02 -10.47 -7.77
N LYS A 137 -15.47 -11.20 -6.79
CA LYS A 137 -16.23 -11.69 -5.64
C LYS A 137 -16.79 -10.54 -4.82
N PHE A 138 -15.95 -9.53 -4.53
CA PHE A 138 -16.39 -8.36 -3.76
C PHE A 138 -17.42 -7.53 -4.51
N GLU A 139 -17.28 -7.33 -5.82
CA GLU A 139 -18.23 -6.56 -6.65
C GLU A 139 -19.65 -7.14 -6.58
N THR A 140 -19.77 -8.46 -6.49
CA THR A 140 -21.06 -9.17 -6.48
C THR A 140 -21.58 -9.50 -5.08
N GLY A 141 -20.74 -9.45 -4.03
CA GLY A 141 -21.03 -10.04 -2.72
C GLY A 141 -20.63 -9.22 -1.49
N MET A 142 -20.14 -7.99 -1.64
CA MET A 142 -19.55 -7.20 -0.54
C MET A 142 -20.43 -7.08 0.71
N ASP A 143 -21.72 -6.75 0.57
CA ASP A 143 -22.61 -6.63 1.72
C ASP A 143 -22.78 -7.97 2.46
N SER A 144 -22.83 -9.09 1.72
CA SER A 144 -22.87 -10.44 2.32
C SER A 144 -21.58 -10.76 3.06
N PHE A 145 -20.41 -10.41 2.51
CA PHE A 145 -19.13 -10.61 3.18
C PHE A 145 -19.00 -9.79 4.45
N ILE A 146 -19.42 -8.52 4.40
CA ILE A 146 -19.44 -7.62 5.56
C ILE A 146 -20.40 -8.14 6.62
N ASP A 147 -21.57 -8.67 6.24
CA ASP A 147 -22.53 -9.21 7.19
C ASP A 147 -22.01 -10.51 7.84
N GLN A 148 -21.35 -11.38 7.08
CA GLN A 148 -20.66 -12.55 7.64
C GLN A 148 -19.54 -12.13 8.60
N PHE A 149 -18.76 -11.11 8.24
CA PHE A 149 -17.73 -10.55 9.11
C PHE A 149 -18.33 -9.95 10.40
N SER A 150 -19.44 -9.23 10.27
CA SER A 150 -20.15 -8.60 11.40
C SER A 150 -20.66 -9.61 12.41
N GLN A 151 -21.00 -10.84 11.99
CA GLN A 151 -21.50 -11.88 12.90
C GLN A 151 -20.50 -12.25 14.00
N PHE A 152 -19.20 -12.07 13.77
CA PHE A 152 -18.17 -12.39 14.75
C PHE A 152 -18.13 -11.42 15.94
N PHE A 153 -18.76 -10.24 15.81
CA PHE A 153 -18.78 -9.19 16.82
C PHE A 153 -20.07 -9.12 17.62
N LYS A 154 -21.11 -9.89 17.24
CA LYS A 154 -22.43 -9.89 17.90
C LYS A 154 -22.47 -10.76 19.17
N LYS A 155 -21.35 -10.94 19.86
CA LYS A 155 -21.25 -11.75 21.10
C LYS A 155 -21.61 -10.95 22.34
#